data_AF-A0AB36H5C5-F1
#
_entry.id   AF-A0AB36H5C5-F1
#
_cell.length_a   1.000
_cell.length_b   1.000
_cell.length_c   1.000
_cell.angle_alpha   90.00
_cell.angle_beta   90.00
_cell.angle_gamma   90.00
#
_symmetry.space_group_name_H-M   'P 1'
#
loop_
_entity.id
_entity.type
_entity.pdbx_description
1 polymer ?
#
loop_
_entity_poly.entity_id
_entity_poly.type
_entity_poly.pdbx_seq_one_letter_code
_entity_poly.pdbx_strand_id
1 'polypeptide(L)'
;MSLPGRFLAELETCTPSREREQFLALATSSENAHLKSSGPVHFTASGIVIDASGRFVALHHHRKVGAWLQFGGHIDEGEESFEGAARREVFEESGLEDLEIVGNAPFKLHAHTLNKNFTVCSEHWDVQYLMRAAVAPTGPTDALRLSEESHDVRWWRLDALPAGVVPDLIPTLERLRT
;
A
#
# COMPACT_ATOMS: atom_id res chain seq x y z
N MET A 1 15.67 -17.01 12.94
CA MET A 1 15.90 -15.61 12.56
C MET A 1 14.64 -15.18 11.84
N SER A 2 14.01 -14.11 12.28
CA SER A 2 12.73 -13.64 11.73
C SER A 2 12.67 -12.13 11.78
N LEU A 3 11.72 -11.52 11.06
CA LEU A 3 11.55 -10.07 11.11
C LEU A 3 11.40 -9.56 12.57
N PRO A 4 12.05 -8.42 12.91
CA PRO A 4 11.94 -7.80 14.22
C PRO A 4 10.58 -7.12 14.42
N GLY A 5 10.34 -6.54 15.60
CA GLY A 5 9.16 -5.71 15.85
C GLY A 5 7.82 -6.47 15.70
N ARG A 6 6.83 -5.80 15.11
CA ARG A 6 5.44 -6.28 14.97
C ARG A 6 5.12 -6.89 13.61
N PHE A 7 6.07 -6.95 12.67
CA PHE A 7 5.82 -7.47 11.31
C PHE A 7 5.15 -8.86 11.31
N LEU A 8 5.66 -9.81 12.10
CA LEU A 8 5.07 -11.15 12.17
C LEU A 8 3.67 -11.12 12.79
N ALA A 9 3.50 -10.37 13.87
CA ALA A 9 2.21 -10.25 14.56
C ALA A 9 1.13 -9.70 13.63
N GLU A 10 1.47 -8.73 12.76
CA GLU A 10 0.57 -8.21 11.73
C GLU A 10 0.21 -9.27 10.68
N LEU A 11 1.15 -10.10 10.23
CA LEU A 11 0.80 -11.20 9.31
C LEU A 11 -0.05 -12.29 9.99
N GLU A 12 0.12 -12.47 11.31
CA GLU A 12 -0.62 -13.46 12.09
C GLU A 12 -2.09 -13.08 12.28
N THR A 13 -2.46 -11.79 12.25
CA THR A 13 -3.87 -11.34 12.33
C THR A 13 -4.66 -11.57 11.05
N CYS A 14 -3.99 -11.76 9.91
CA CYS A 14 -4.64 -12.12 8.65
C CYS A 14 -5.42 -13.43 8.78
N THR A 15 -6.55 -13.52 8.09
CA THR A 15 -7.29 -14.78 7.94
C THR A 15 -6.37 -15.88 7.37
N PRO A 16 -6.36 -17.09 7.93
CA PRO A 16 -5.58 -18.20 7.40
C PRO A 16 -5.84 -18.43 5.91
N SER A 17 -4.78 -18.41 5.11
CA SER A 17 -4.81 -18.63 3.68
C SER A 17 -3.43 -19.11 3.22
N ARG A 18 -3.37 -19.72 2.03
CA ARG A 18 -2.09 -20.12 1.41
C ARG A 18 -1.16 -18.90 1.24
N GLU A 19 -1.71 -17.75 0.86
CA GLU A 19 -0.94 -16.52 0.68
C GLU A 19 -0.35 -16.04 2.01
N ARG A 20 -1.13 -16.05 3.10
CA ARG A 20 -0.63 -15.75 4.44
C ARG A 20 0.51 -16.69 4.86
N GLU A 21 0.36 -18.00 4.62
CA GLU A 21 1.39 -18.99 4.94
C GLU A 21 2.70 -18.71 4.17
N GLN A 22 2.60 -18.31 2.90
CA GLN A 22 3.75 -17.90 2.11
C GLN A 22 4.41 -16.66 2.70
N PHE A 23 3.64 -15.62 3.02
CA PHE A 23 4.15 -14.38 3.62
C PHE A 23 4.85 -14.65 4.95
N LEU A 24 4.26 -15.48 5.82
CA LEU A 24 4.88 -15.90 7.08
C LEU A 24 6.19 -16.67 6.85
N ALA A 25 6.25 -17.53 5.84
CA ALA A 25 7.48 -18.25 5.50
C ALA A 25 8.61 -17.29 5.06
N LEU A 26 8.31 -16.27 4.26
CA LEU A 26 9.29 -15.26 3.88
C LEU A 26 9.73 -14.42 5.10
N ALA A 27 8.77 -13.99 5.94
CA ALA A 27 9.06 -13.20 7.14
C ALA A 27 9.87 -13.96 8.21
N THR A 28 9.87 -15.28 8.16
CA THR A 28 10.65 -16.16 9.05
C THR A 28 11.93 -16.70 8.39
N SER A 29 12.21 -16.33 7.14
CA SER A 29 13.41 -16.75 6.43
C SER A 29 14.65 -15.90 6.74
N SER A 30 14.46 -14.64 7.14
CA SER A 30 15.52 -13.67 7.40
C SER A 30 15.00 -12.51 8.26
N GLU A 31 15.87 -11.92 9.08
CA GLU A 31 15.56 -10.71 9.87
C GLU A 31 15.46 -9.47 9.00
N ASN A 32 16.03 -9.52 7.79
CA ASN A 32 16.09 -8.40 6.86
C ASN A 32 15.14 -8.55 5.68
N ALA A 33 14.25 -9.55 5.65
CA ALA A 33 13.38 -9.83 4.48
C ALA A 33 12.45 -8.66 4.07
N HIS A 34 12.33 -7.63 4.91
CA HIS A 34 11.57 -6.42 4.68
C HIS A 34 12.37 -5.33 3.94
N LEU A 35 13.70 -5.41 3.97
CA LEU A 35 14.57 -4.40 3.37
C LEU A 35 14.77 -4.68 1.89
N LYS A 36 14.77 -3.61 1.08
CA LYS A 36 15.12 -3.69 -0.34
C LYS A 36 16.47 -4.37 -0.62
N SER A 37 17.41 -4.25 0.32
CA SER A 37 18.74 -4.85 0.25
C SER A 37 18.76 -6.36 0.46
N SER A 38 17.64 -6.98 0.88
CA SER A 38 17.57 -8.42 1.20
C SER A 38 17.55 -9.32 -0.03
N GLY A 39 17.37 -8.75 -1.22
CA GLY A 39 17.42 -9.46 -2.49
C GLY A 39 16.23 -9.17 -3.40
N PRO A 40 16.03 -10.00 -4.43
CA PRO A 40 15.09 -9.72 -5.50
C PRO A 40 13.62 -9.86 -5.08
N VAL A 41 13.35 -10.50 -3.94
CA VAL A 41 12.02 -10.64 -3.31
C VAL A 41 12.10 -10.07 -1.90
N HIS A 42 11.22 -9.12 -1.59
CA HIS A 42 11.13 -8.47 -0.28
C HIS A 42 9.73 -7.86 -0.08
N PHE A 43 9.45 -7.47 1.16
CA PHE A 43 8.18 -6.85 1.50
C PHE A 43 8.10 -5.38 1.10
N THR A 44 6.89 -4.95 0.78
CA THR A 44 6.47 -3.55 0.71
C THR A 44 5.23 -3.34 1.56
N ALA A 45 4.92 -2.09 1.87
CA ALA A 45 3.69 -1.73 2.57
C ALA A 45 2.96 -0.63 1.81
N SER A 46 1.63 -0.75 1.72
CA SER A 46 0.80 0.20 0.99
C SER A 46 -0.48 0.58 1.72
N GLY A 47 -0.96 1.79 1.47
CA GLY A 47 -2.18 2.35 2.03
C GLY A 47 -3.19 2.72 0.94
N ILE A 48 -4.36 2.09 0.99
CA ILE A 48 -5.54 2.48 0.20
C ILE A 48 -6.36 3.43 1.06
N VAL A 49 -6.44 4.70 0.66
CA VAL A 49 -7.14 5.72 1.46
C VAL A 49 -8.48 6.08 0.85
N ILE A 50 -9.55 5.87 1.62
CA ILE A 50 -10.91 6.32 1.28
C ILE A 50 -11.29 7.58 2.08
N ASP A 51 -12.22 8.35 1.54
CA ASP A 51 -12.74 9.54 2.23
C ASP A 51 -13.68 9.16 3.40
N ALA A 52 -14.10 10.16 4.16
CA ALA A 52 -14.99 9.99 5.30
C ALA A 52 -16.29 9.25 4.91
N SER A 53 -16.81 9.49 3.69
CA SER A 53 -18.00 8.82 3.19
C SER A 53 -17.77 7.43 2.58
N GLY A 54 -16.50 7.05 2.33
CA GLY A 54 -16.15 5.82 1.64
C GLY A 54 -16.53 5.77 0.16
N ARG A 55 -16.78 6.92 -0.48
CA ARG A 55 -17.19 7.01 -1.90
C ARG A 55 -16.05 7.44 -2.81
N PHE A 56 -15.02 8.06 -2.25
CA PHE A 56 -13.83 8.49 -2.95
C PHE A 56 -12.61 7.71 -2.45
N VAL A 57 -11.67 7.47 -3.36
CA VAL A 57 -10.34 6.92 -3.09
C VAL A 57 -9.29 7.94 -3.52
N ALA A 58 -8.28 8.16 -2.68
CA ALA A 58 -7.13 8.97 -3.05
C ALA A 58 -6.13 8.09 -3.81
N LEU A 59 -5.71 8.54 -4.99
CA LEU A 59 -4.71 7.89 -5.83
C LEU A 59 -3.66 8.91 -6.26
N HIS A 60 -2.45 8.44 -6.52
CA HIS A 60 -1.42 9.24 -7.19
C HIS A 60 -1.08 8.67 -8.58
N HIS A 61 -0.67 9.52 -9.51
CA HIS A 61 -0.15 9.10 -10.81
C HIS A 61 1.38 8.96 -10.69
N HIS A 62 1.85 7.77 -10.35
CA HIS A 62 3.25 7.52 -10.01
C HIS A 62 4.17 7.75 -11.23
N ARG A 63 5.27 8.51 -11.05
CA ARG A 63 6.21 8.87 -12.13
C ARG A 63 6.90 7.66 -12.75
N LYS A 64 7.47 6.77 -11.93
CA LYS A 64 8.18 5.56 -12.40
C LYS A 64 7.25 4.53 -13.06
N VAL A 65 6.06 4.31 -12.52
CA VAL A 65 5.09 3.32 -13.04
C VAL A 65 4.31 3.87 -14.25
N GLY A 66 4.02 5.17 -14.27
CA GLY A 66 3.22 5.80 -15.32
C GLY A 66 1.74 5.43 -15.28
N ALA A 67 1.20 5.18 -14.08
CA ALA A 67 -0.18 4.75 -13.85
C ALA A 67 -0.73 5.33 -12.53
N TRP A 68 -2.05 5.24 -12.35
CA TRP A 68 -2.71 5.55 -11.07
C TRP A 68 -2.69 4.33 -10.14
N LEU A 69 -2.23 4.52 -8.90
CA LEU A 69 -2.24 3.49 -7.86
C LEU A 69 -2.45 4.08 -6.46
N GLN A 70 -2.63 3.19 -5.48
CA GLN A 70 -2.58 3.51 -4.06
C GLN A 70 -1.16 3.93 -3.64
N PHE A 71 -1.03 4.53 -2.47
CA PHE A 71 0.26 4.96 -1.92
C PHE A 71 1.01 3.78 -1.33
N GLY A 72 2.32 3.75 -1.47
CA GLY A 72 3.12 2.67 -0.90
C GLY A 72 4.52 2.57 -1.46
N GLY A 73 5.34 1.80 -0.75
CA GLY A 73 6.75 1.71 -1.06
C GLY A 73 7.50 0.70 -0.21
N HIS A 74 8.82 0.85 -0.19
CA HIS A 74 9.69 -0.05 0.55
C HIS A 74 9.62 0.26 2.04
N ILE A 75 9.97 -0.74 2.85
CA ILE A 75 10.10 -0.55 4.29
C ILE A 75 11.52 -0.02 4.56
N ASP A 76 11.60 1.06 5.32
CA ASP A 76 12.84 1.73 5.66
C ASP A 76 13.57 1.05 6.82
N GLU A 77 14.88 1.22 6.88
CA GLU A 77 15.68 0.70 7.99
C GLU A 77 15.22 1.30 9.32
N GLY A 78 14.95 0.41 10.29
CA GLY A 78 14.49 0.79 11.63
C GLY A 78 12.97 0.86 11.78
N GLU A 79 12.19 0.67 10.71
CA GLU A 79 10.75 0.47 10.85
C GLU A 79 10.44 -0.89 11.50
N GLU A 80 9.43 -0.92 12.36
CA GLU A 80 9.10 -2.10 13.17
C GLU A 80 7.76 -2.75 12.78
N SER A 81 7.10 -2.26 11.72
CA SER A 81 5.68 -2.52 11.45
C SER A 81 5.33 -2.20 10.01
N PHE A 82 4.54 -3.05 9.32
CA PHE A 82 4.06 -2.76 7.97
C PHE A 82 3.04 -1.63 8.01
N GLU A 83 2.22 -1.55 9.06
CA GLU A 83 1.28 -0.43 9.23
C GLU A 83 2.03 0.90 9.33
N GLY A 84 3.13 0.94 10.09
CA GLY A 84 3.99 2.13 10.20
C GLY A 84 4.51 2.59 8.85
N ALA A 85 5.09 1.66 8.08
CA ALA A 85 5.58 1.93 6.73
C ALA A 85 4.47 2.41 5.79
N ALA A 86 3.31 1.74 5.78
CA ALA A 86 2.16 2.16 4.96
C ALA A 86 1.68 3.58 5.32
N ARG A 87 1.65 3.94 6.60
CA ARG A 87 1.27 5.29 7.05
C ARG A 87 2.29 6.35 6.63
N ARG A 88 3.59 6.04 6.74
CA ARG A 88 4.66 6.92 6.26
C ARG A 88 4.51 7.19 4.77
N GLU A 89 4.39 6.14 3.96
CA GLU A 89 4.24 6.26 2.50
C GLU A 89 3.01 7.09 2.11
N VAL A 90 1.86 6.83 2.75
CA VAL A 90 0.66 7.66 2.54
C VAL A 90 0.95 9.13 2.85
N PHE A 91 1.62 9.43 3.96
CA PHE A 91 1.95 10.80 4.34
C PHE A 91 2.95 11.46 3.38
N GLU A 92 4.00 10.76 2.97
CA GLU A 92 5.02 11.26 2.06
C GLU A 92 4.45 11.56 0.67
N GLU A 93 3.58 10.67 0.16
CA GLU A 93 3.07 10.73 -1.20
C GLU A 93 1.78 11.56 -1.36
N SER A 94 1.04 11.77 -0.26
CA SER A 94 -0.25 12.49 -0.30
C SER A 94 -0.41 13.60 0.73
N GLY A 95 0.44 13.66 1.75
CA GLY A 95 0.30 14.59 2.88
C GLY A 95 -0.82 14.24 3.86
N LEU A 96 -1.57 13.15 3.66
CA LEU A 96 -2.62 12.73 4.58
C LEU A 96 -2.04 12.12 5.86
N GLU A 97 -2.62 12.50 7.00
CA GLU A 97 -2.28 12.03 8.34
C GLU A 97 -3.56 11.68 9.14
N ASP A 98 -3.41 11.22 10.39
CA ASP A 98 -4.52 10.91 11.30
C ASP A 98 -5.59 9.95 10.72
N LEU A 99 -5.13 8.94 9.98
CA LEU A 99 -6.00 7.99 9.29
C LEU A 99 -6.48 6.84 10.18
N GLU A 100 -7.76 6.50 10.08
CA GLU A 100 -8.36 5.34 10.75
C GLU A 100 -8.13 4.07 9.92
N ILE A 101 -7.71 2.97 10.55
CA ILE A 101 -7.67 1.65 9.88
C ILE A 101 -9.09 1.09 9.78
N VAL A 102 -9.49 0.65 8.60
CA VAL A 102 -10.84 0.14 8.33
C VAL A 102 -10.83 -1.38 8.20
N GLY A 103 -11.60 -2.04 9.06
CA GLY A 103 -11.81 -3.49 9.01
C GLY A 103 -10.61 -4.29 9.51
N ASN A 104 -10.34 -5.43 8.88
CA ASN A 104 -9.20 -6.28 9.23
C ASN A 104 -7.90 -5.63 8.77
N ALA A 105 -6.85 -5.79 9.58
CA ALA A 105 -5.53 -5.21 9.35
C ALA A 105 -4.47 -6.31 9.53
N PRO A 106 -3.63 -6.58 8.51
CA PRO A 106 -3.68 -6.07 7.13
C PRO A 106 -5.00 -6.36 6.38
N PHE A 107 -5.33 -5.49 5.42
CA PHE A 107 -6.54 -5.60 4.61
C PHE A 107 -6.39 -6.62 3.48
N LYS A 108 -5.20 -6.66 2.85
CA LYS A 108 -4.90 -7.59 1.76
C LYS A 108 -3.39 -7.88 1.72
N LEU A 109 -3.04 -9.11 1.38
CA LEU A 109 -1.68 -9.50 1.00
C LEU A 109 -1.65 -9.62 -0.52
N HIS A 110 -0.59 -9.15 -1.17
CA HIS A 110 -0.48 -9.19 -2.63
C HIS A 110 0.97 -9.33 -3.10
N ALA A 111 1.33 -10.53 -3.55
CA ALA A 111 2.60 -10.74 -4.24
C ALA A 111 2.47 -10.42 -5.73
N HIS A 112 3.34 -9.53 -6.24
CA HIS A 112 3.35 -9.17 -7.66
C HIS A 112 4.76 -9.08 -8.23
N THR A 113 4.91 -9.57 -9.47
CA THR A 113 6.17 -9.53 -10.20
C THR A 113 6.37 -8.15 -10.82
N LEU A 114 7.54 -7.57 -10.61
CA LEU A 114 7.92 -6.33 -11.24
C LEU A 114 8.43 -6.59 -12.66
N ASN A 115 8.06 -5.68 -13.56
CA ASN A 115 8.54 -5.71 -14.93
C ASN A 115 10.01 -5.27 -15.02
N LYS A 116 10.66 -5.57 -16.15
CA LYS A 116 12.11 -5.38 -16.37
C LYS A 116 12.63 -3.95 -16.24
N ASN A 117 11.76 -2.96 -16.05
CA ASN A 117 12.15 -1.57 -15.82
C ASN A 117 12.71 -1.36 -14.40
N PHE A 118 12.44 -2.28 -13.48
CA PHE A 118 13.06 -2.32 -12.16
C PHE A 118 14.32 -3.19 -12.24
N THR A 119 15.49 -2.55 -12.10
CA THR A 119 16.79 -3.18 -12.38
C THR A 119 17.28 -4.11 -11.27
N VAL A 120 16.63 -4.12 -10.10
CA VAL A 120 17.10 -4.83 -8.89
C VAL A 120 16.03 -5.74 -8.25
N CYS A 121 14.74 -5.43 -8.44
CA CYS A 121 13.63 -6.10 -7.76
C CYS A 121 12.86 -7.00 -8.74
N SER A 122 12.66 -8.27 -8.42
CA SER A 122 11.85 -9.18 -9.24
C SER A 122 10.41 -9.28 -8.76
N GLU A 123 10.18 -9.26 -7.45
CA GLU A 123 8.84 -9.32 -6.87
C GLU A 123 8.75 -8.44 -5.62
N HIS A 124 7.60 -7.78 -5.47
CA HIS A 124 7.21 -7.13 -4.23
C HIS A 124 6.07 -7.91 -3.59
N TRP A 125 6.23 -8.19 -2.30
CA TRP A 125 5.24 -8.86 -1.49
C TRP A 125 4.57 -7.81 -0.61
N ASP A 126 3.46 -7.30 -1.10
CA ASP A 126 2.83 -6.08 -0.58
C ASP A 126 1.83 -6.38 0.53
N VAL A 127 1.98 -5.69 1.65
CA VAL A 127 1.08 -5.74 2.81
C VAL A 127 0.22 -4.48 2.79
N GLN A 128 -1.05 -4.62 2.41
CA GLN A 128 -1.94 -3.50 2.12
C GLN A 128 -2.86 -3.20 3.30
N TYR A 129 -3.02 -1.92 3.60
CA TYR A 129 -3.91 -1.39 4.63
C TYR A 129 -5.01 -0.55 3.99
N LEU A 130 -6.26 -0.75 4.42
CA LEU A 130 -7.37 0.14 4.09
C LEU A 130 -7.49 1.19 5.19
N MET A 131 -7.43 2.45 4.78
CA MET A 131 -7.41 3.60 5.67
C MET A 131 -8.52 4.59 5.32
N ARG A 132 -9.07 5.28 6.33
CA ARG A 132 -10.09 6.31 6.15
C ARG A 132 -9.56 7.66 6.62
N ALA A 133 -9.64 8.65 5.74
CA ALA A 133 -9.42 10.04 6.08
C ALA A 133 -10.72 10.66 6.62
N ALA A 134 -10.62 11.58 7.59
CA ALA A 134 -11.76 12.36 8.07
C ALA A 134 -12.25 13.43 7.06
N VAL A 135 -11.62 13.52 5.89
CA VAL A 135 -11.91 14.48 4.84
C VAL A 135 -13.15 14.06 4.06
N ALA A 136 -14.04 15.01 3.75
CA ALA A 136 -15.12 14.87 2.79
C ALA A 136 -14.81 15.78 1.58
N PRO A 137 -14.10 15.29 0.55
CA PRO A 137 -13.56 16.13 -0.51
C PRO A 137 -14.68 16.76 -1.34
N THR A 138 -14.56 18.07 -1.57
CA THR A 138 -15.39 18.86 -2.48
C THR A 138 -14.65 19.18 -3.77
N GLY A 139 -13.33 19.32 -3.68
CA GLY A 139 -12.38 19.41 -4.79
C GLY A 139 -11.55 18.13 -4.96
N PRO A 140 -10.91 17.96 -6.13
CA PRO A 140 -10.14 16.75 -6.45
C PRO A 140 -8.87 16.61 -5.61
N THR A 141 -8.38 17.67 -4.98
CA THR A 141 -7.10 17.69 -4.25
C THR A 141 -7.26 18.15 -2.80
N ASP A 142 -8.48 18.14 -2.26
CA ASP A 142 -8.73 18.60 -0.90
C ASP A 142 -7.90 17.79 0.11
N ALA A 143 -7.11 18.50 0.91
CA ALA A 143 -6.14 17.96 1.86
C ALA A 143 -5.02 17.08 1.25
N LEU A 144 -4.89 17.01 -0.07
CA LEU A 144 -3.82 16.27 -0.74
C LEU A 144 -2.66 17.21 -1.09
N ARG A 145 -1.44 16.70 -0.94
CA ARG A 145 -0.17 17.35 -1.32
C ARG A 145 0.55 16.48 -2.34
N LEU A 146 0.91 17.09 -3.47
CA LEU A 146 1.68 16.41 -4.52
C LEU A 146 3.13 16.16 -4.06
N SER A 147 3.62 14.94 -4.26
CA SER A 147 5.00 14.56 -3.98
C SER A 147 5.91 14.65 -5.22
N GLU A 148 7.22 14.57 -5.00
CA GLU A 148 8.22 14.43 -6.07
C GLU A 148 8.23 13.04 -6.74
N GLU A 149 7.45 12.09 -6.24
CA GLU A 149 7.26 10.75 -6.81
C GLU A 149 6.06 10.67 -7.77
N SER A 150 5.14 11.64 -7.70
CA SER A 150 3.85 11.64 -8.42
C SER A 150 3.68 12.77 -9.44
N HIS A 151 3.23 12.45 -10.65
CA HIS A 151 2.80 13.47 -11.63
C HIS A 151 1.55 14.22 -11.20
N ASP A 152 0.66 13.55 -10.45
CA ASP A 152 -0.61 14.09 -9.96
C ASP A 152 -1.06 13.29 -8.72
N VAL A 153 -1.93 13.85 -7.89
CA VAL A 153 -2.55 13.19 -6.73
C VAL A 153 -3.97 13.71 -6.55
N ARG A 154 -4.95 12.79 -6.52
CA ARG A 154 -6.37 13.17 -6.55
C ARG A 154 -7.28 12.20 -5.83
N TRP A 155 -8.39 12.73 -5.32
CA TRP A 155 -9.59 11.99 -4.98
C TRP A 155 -10.37 11.62 -6.25
N TRP A 156 -10.64 10.32 -6.40
CA TRP A 156 -11.47 9.77 -7.46
C TRP A 156 -12.70 9.10 -6.87
N ARG A 157 -13.86 9.28 -7.49
CA ARG A 157 -15.02 8.48 -7.09
C ARG A 157 -14.75 7.02 -7.42
N LEU A 158 -15.07 6.13 -6.50
CA LEU A 158 -14.92 4.68 -6.72
C LEU A 158 -15.77 4.17 -7.90
N ASP A 159 -16.83 4.89 -8.28
CA ASP A 159 -17.67 4.59 -9.44
C ASP A 159 -17.27 5.29 -10.75
N ALA A 160 -16.25 6.15 -10.72
CA ALA A 160 -15.76 6.92 -11.86
C ALA A 160 -14.23 7.06 -11.79
N LEU A 161 -13.55 5.92 -11.76
CA LEU A 161 -12.09 5.84 -11.73
C LEU A 161 -11.48 6.37 -13.05
N PRO A 162 -10.26 6.94 -13.00
CA PRO A 162 -9.60 7.43 -14.20
C PRO A 162 -9.16 6.26 -15.10
N ALA A 163 -8.90 6.56 -16.37
CA ALA A 163 -8.13 5.64 -17.20
C ALA A 163 -6.70 5.49 -16.65
N GLY A 164 -6.09 4.32 -16.84
CA GLY A 164 -4.71 4.07 -16.43
C GLY A 164 -4.52 3.76 -14.95
N VAL A 165 -5.56 3.32 -14.23
CA VAL A 165 -5.39 2.65 -12.93
C VAL A 165 -4.72 1.30 -13.16
N VAL A 166 -3.76 0.94 -12.30
CA VAL A 166 -3.08 -0.35 -12.41
C VAL A 166 -4.09 -1.51 -12.32
N PRO A 167 -4.04 -2.51 -13.23
CA PRO A 167 -5.05 -3.56 -13.32
C PRO A 167 -5.29 -4.33 -12.01
N ASP A 168 -4.23 -4.60 -11.24
CA ASP A 168 -4.30 -5.39 -10.01
C ASP A 168 -5.02 -4.66 -8.86
N LEU A 169 -5.15 -3.34 -8.95
CA LEU A 169 -5.86 -2.53 -7.97
C LEU A 169 -7.37 -2.51 -8.24
N ILE A 170 -7.81 -2.64 -9.51
CA ILE A 170 -9.22 -2.52 -9.90
C ILE A 170 -10.15 -3.46 -9.12
N PRO A 171 -9.88 -4.79 -9.00
CA PRO A 171 -10.77 -5.68 -8.24
C PRO A 171 -10.89 -5.29 -6.77
N THR A 172 -9.85 -4.67 -6.22
CA THR A 172 -9.83 -4.19 -4.83
C THR A 172 -10.75 -2.98 -4.69
N LEU A 173 -10.64 -2.00 -5.60
CA LEU A 173 -11.48 -0.79 -5.57
C LEU A 173 -12.95 -1.10 -5.86
N GLU A 174 -13.24 -2.05 -6.75
CA GLU A 174 -14.61 -2.50 -7.01
C GLU A 174 -15.29 -3.07 -5.77
N ARG A 175 -14.54 -3.80 -4.93
CA ARG A 175 -15.05 -4.32 -3.65
C ARG A 175 -15.36 -3.24 -2.63
N LEU A 176 -14.76 -2.05 -2.75
CA LEU A 176 -15.04 -0.92 -1.85
C LEU A 176 -16.31 -0.14 -2.22
N ARG A 177 -16.92 -0.43 -3.38
CA ARG A 177 -18.15 0.24 -3.86
C ARG A 177 -19.43 -0.26 -3.17
N THR A 178 -19.35 -1.33 -2.37
CA THR A 178 -20.50 -2.00 -1.73
C THR A 178 -20.87 -1.36 -0.41
#